data_AF-A0A9X1NUN6-F1
#
_entry.id   AF-A0A9X1NUN6-F1
#
_cell.length_a   1.000
_cell.length_b   1.000
_cell.length_c   1.000
_cell.angle_alpha   90.00
_cell.angle_beta   90.00
_cell.angle_gamma   90.00
#
_symmetry.space_group_name_H-M   'P 1'
#
loop_
_entity.id
_entity.type
_entity.pdbx_description
1 polymer ?
#
loop_
_entity_poly.entity_id
_entity_poly.type
_entity_poly.pdbx_seq_one_letter_code
_entity_poly.pdbx_strand_id
1 'polypeptide(L)' 'MARAALKWGVRDLAARADITAATITRIEAGKPAYDATLEAIRVAFEAAGLEFIPENGGGEGVRFSEPMHRRGRDDT' A
#
# COMPACT_ATOMS: atom_id res chain seq x y z
N MET A 1 -6.66 4.02 2.96
CA MET A 1 -5.27 3.74 3.38
C MET A 1 -4.83 2.37 2.86
N ALA A 2 -3.78 2.31 2.04
CA ALA A 2 -3.31 1.07 1.39
C ALA A 2 -2.76 0.01 2.36
N ARG A 3 -2.10 0.41 3.46
CA ARG A 3 -1.57 -0.54 4.46
C ARG A 3 -2.62 -1.45 5.09
N ALA A 4 -3.86 -0.98 5.20
CA ALA A 4 -4.95 -1.76 5.77
C ALA A 4 -5.25 -3.02 4.95
N ALA A 5 -5.10 -2.95 3.62
CA ALA A 5 -5.28 -4.10 2.73
C ALA A 5 -4.25 -5.22 3.03
N LEU A 6 -3.02 -4.85 3.39
CA LEU A 6 -1.93 -5.78 3.70
C LEU A 6 -1.78 -6.08 5.19
N LYS A 7 -2.64 -5.51 6.05
CA LYS A 7 -2.53 -5.55 7.53
C LYS A 7 -1.16 -5.07 8.04
N TRP A 8 -0.55 -4.12 7.35
CA TRP A 8 0.75 -3.55 7.74
C TRP A 8 0.61 -2.43 8.75
N GLY A 9 1.46 -2.46 9.78
CA GLY A 9 1.72 -1.30 10.62
C GLY A 9 2.63 -0.28 9.94
N VAL A 10 2.82 0.88 10.58
CA VAL A 10 3.75 1.93 10.11
C VAL A 10 5.18 1.38 9.95
N ARG A 11 5.62 0.57 10.91
CA ARG A 11 6.96 -0.03 10.91
C ARG A 11 7.15 -1.06 9.79
N ASP A 12 6.10 -1.78 9.43
CA ASP A 12 6.15 -2.77 8.35
C ASP A 12 6.34 -2.13 6.98
N LEU A 13 5.64 -1.01 6.73
CA LEU A 13 5.81 -0.24 5.50
C LEU A 13 7.17 0.45 5.48
N ALA A 14 7.57 1.06 6.61
CA ALA A 14 8.88 1.71 6.76
C ALA A 14 10.03 0.76 6.37
N ALA A 15 10.03 -0.47 6.91
CA ALA A 15 11.05 -1.47 6.62
C ALA A 15 11.04 -1.92 5.14
N ARG A 16 9.87 -2.00 4.51
CA ARG A 16 9.74 -2.48 3.12
C ARG A 16 10.05 -1.41 2.08
N ALA A 17 9.78 -0.15 2.41
CA ALA A 17 10.05 0.99 1.54
C ALA A 17 11.42 1.64 1.80
N ASP A 18 12.22 1.09 2.72
CA ASP A 18 13.49 1.64 3.19
C ASP A 18 13.40 3.13 3.62
N ILE A 19 12.33 3.43 4.37
CA ILE A 19 11.99 4.79 4.82
C ILE A 19 11.76 4.76 6.33
N THR A 20 12.09 5.85 7.03
CA THR A 20 11.82 5.92 8.47
C THR A 20 10.33 5.92 8.80
N ALA A 21 9.94 5.27 9.90
CA ALA A 21 8.55 5.27 10.37
C ALA A 21 7.99 6.68 10.59
N ALA A 22 8.83 7.63 11.02
CA ALA A 22 8.43 9.03 11.20
C ALA A 22 8.06 9.72 9.88
N THR A 23 8.80 9.44 8.80
CA THR A 23 8.49 9.92 7.46
C THR A 23 7.15 9.36 6.98
N ILE A 24 6.90 8.06 7.18
CA ILE A 24 5.62 7.43 6.85
C ILE A 24 4.47 8.11 7.61
N THR A 25 4.57 8.29 8.92
CA THR A 25 3.54 8.96 9.72
C THR A 25 3.29 10.41 9.26
N ARG A 26 4.34 11.15 8.89
CA ARG A 26 4.19 12.49 8.31
C ARG A 26 3.41 12.49 7.01
N ILE A 27 3.72 11.55 6.11
CA ILE A 27 3.04 11.40 4.81
C ILE A 27 1.56 11.10 5.03
N GLU A 28 1.26 10.16 5.94
CA GLU A 28 -0.13 9.81 6.28
C GLU A 28 -0.92 10.96 6.92
N ALA A 29 -0.22 11.90 7.57
CA ALA A 29 -0.79 13.14 8.09
C ALA A 29 -0.96 14.24 7.02
N GLY A 30 -0.76 13.91 5.73
CA GLY A 30 -0.91 14.84 4.61
C GLY A 30 0.21 15.87 4.49
N LYS A 31 1.37 15.62 5.11
CA LYS A 31 2.53 16.52 4.95
C LYS A 31 3.22 16.28 3.61
N PRO A 32 3.82 17.33 3.00
CA PRO A 32 4.59 17.16 1.77
C PRO A 32 5.71 16.14 1.93
N ALA A 33 5.93 15.38 0.86
CA ALA A 33 7.03 14.43 0.71
C ALA A 33 7.68 14.61 -0.66
N TYR A 34 8.91 14.12 -0.78
CA TYR A 34 9.62 14.09 -2.04
C TYR A 34 9.04 13.00 -2.95
N ASP A 35 9.05 13.25 -4.26
CA ASP A 35 8.56 12.29 -5.25
C ASP A 35 9.26 10.94 -5.13
N ALA A 36 10.58 10.93 -4.90
CA ALA A 36 11.35 9.70 -4.67
C ALA A 36 10.87 8.90 -3.45
N THR A 37 10.39 9.57 -2.40
CA THR A 37 9.83 8.92 -1.21
C THR A 37 8.47 8.30 -1.51
N LEU A 38 7.63 9.01 -2.27
CA LEU A 38 6.32 8.50 -2.69
C LEU A 38 6.48 7.30 -3.63
N GLU A 39 7.45 7.34 -4.54
CA GLU A 39 7.76 6.26 -5.45
C GLU A 39 8.25 5.00 -4.70
N ALA A 40 9.17 5.15 -3.74
CA ALA A 40 9.61 4.03 -2.91
C ALA A 40 8.45 3.37 -2.14
N ILE A 41 7.51 4.18 -1.62
CA ILE A 41 6.30 3.68 -0.95
C ILE A 41 5.40 2.94 -1.94
N ARG A 42 5.18 3.50 -3.14
CA ARG A 42 4.38 2.89 -4.19
C ARG A 42 4.95 1.53 -4.60
N VAL A 43 6.25 1.48 -4.90
CA VAL A 43 6.96 0.24 -5.26
C VAL A 43 6.86 -0.80 -4.16
N ALA A 44 6.97 -0.42 -2.88
CA ALA A 44 6.84 -1.35 -1.76
C ALA A 44 5.44 -2.00 -1.68
N PHE A 45 4.39 -1.24 -1.98
CA PHE A 45 3.03 -1.77 -2.06
C PHE A 45 2.81 -2.64 -3.30
N GLU A 46 3.33 -2.22 -4.45
CA GLU A 46 3.25 -2.98 -5.70
C GLU A 46 3.97 -4.33 -5.59
N ALA A 47 5.16 -4.34 -4.98
CA ALA A 47 5.91 -5.56 -4.68
C ALA A 47 5.16 -6.51 -3.72
N ALA A 48 4.21 -6.00 -2.94
CA ALA A 48 3.35 -6.80 -2.06
C ALA A 48 2.01 -7.19 -2.69
N GLY A 49 1.83 -6.95 -3.99
CA GLY A 49 0.65 -7.37 -4.75
C GLY A 49 -0.52 -6.38 -4.67
N LEU A 50 -0.25 -5.11 -4.39
CA LEU A 50 -1.23 -4.04 -4.64
C LEU A 50 -0.97 -3.39 -6.00
N GLU A 51 -1.99 -2.76 -6.56
CA GLU A 51 -1.87 -1.93 -7.75
C GLU A 51 -2.58 -0.60 -7.48
N PHE A 52 -1.89 0.50 -7.77
CA PHE A 52 -2.47 1.84 -7.70
C PHE A 52 -3.18 2.16 -9.01
N ILE A 53 -4.46 2.50 -8.91
CA ILE A 53 -5.27 2.84 -10.08
C ILE A 53 -5.36 4.36 -10.18
N PRO A 54 -4.96 4.96 -11.30
CA PRO A 54 -5.14 6.39 -11.51
C PRO A 54 -6.62 6.75 -11.57
N GLU A 55 -6.93 7.99 -11.25
CA GLU A 55 -8.30 8.49 -11.25
C GLU A 55 -8.90 8.51 -12.67
N ASN A 56 -9.68 7.49 -13.01
CA ASN A 56 -10.46 7.41 -14.25
C ASN A 56 -11.95 7.72 -13.99
N GLY A 57 -12.23 8.82 -13.27
CA GLY A 57 -13.59 9.33 -13.05
C GLY A 57 -14.36 8.76 -11.84
N GLY A 58 -13.73 7.89 -11.03
CA GLY A 58 -14.31 7.30 -9.81
C GLY A 58 -13.54 7.59 -8.51
N GLY A 59 -12.54 8.47 -8.55
CA GLY A 59 -11.59 8.72 -7.46
C GLY A 59 -10.38 7.76 -7.48
N GLU A 60 -9.28 8.20 -6.89
CA GLU A 60 -8.04 7.43 -6.71
C GLU A 60 -8.26 6.21 -5.78
N GLY A 61 -7.64 5.05 -6.12
CA GLY A 61 -7.89 3.81 -5.40
C GLY A 61 -6.76 2.78 -5.46
N VAL A 62 -6.88 1.75 -4.62
CA VAL A 62 -5.95 0.60 -4.56
C VAL A 62 -6.72 -0.71 -4.72
N ARG A 63 -6.17 -1.65 -5.49
CA ARG A 63 -6.69 -3.02 -5.63
C ARG A 63 -5.59 -4.04 -5.40
N PHE A 64 -5.96 -5.29 -5.15
CA PHE A 64 -5.01 -6.41 -5.26
C PHE A 64 -4.75 -6.74 -6.72
N SER A 65 -3.50 -7.05 -7.06
CA SER A 65 -3.07 -7.38 -8.42
C SER A 65 -3.67 -8.70 -8.91
N GLU A 66 -3.81 -9.68 -8.01
CA GLU A 66 -4.53 -10.93 -8.28
C GLU A 66 -5.78 -11.02 -7.39
N PRO A 67 -6.88 -11.62 -7.89
CA PRO A 67 -8.03 -11.90 -7.05
C PRO A 67 -7.61 -12.83 -5.92
N MET A 68 -7.88 -12.42 -4.66
CA MET A 68 -7.72 -13.28 -3.49
C MET A 68 -8.63 -14.51 -3.65
N HIS A 69 -8.12 -15.57 -4.28
CA HIS A 69 -8.81 -16.84 -4.37
C HIS A 69 -8.95 -17.36 -2.94
N ARG A 70 -10.14 -17.21 -2.37
CA ARG A 70 -10.51 -17.83 -1.11
C ARG A 70 -10.43 -19.33 -1.36
N ARG A 71 -9.31 -19.97 -1.02
CA ARG A 71 -9.20 -21.43 -1.00
C ARG A 71 -10.38 -21.92 -0.16
N GLY A 72 -11.28 -22.66 -0.81
CA GLY A 72 -12.55 -23.10 -0.26
C GLY A 72 -12.35 -23.84 1.05
N ARG A 73 -13.23 -23.56 2.01
CA ARG A 73 -13.56 -24.52 3.06
C ARG A 73 -14.85 -25.21 2.62
N ASP A 74 -14.72 -26.12 1.66
CA ASP A 74 -15.67 -27.22 1.48
C ASP A 74 -15.06 -28.40 2.25
N ASP A 75 -15.39 -28.49 3.53
CA ASP A 75 -15.30 -29.74 4.27
C ASP A 75 -16.76 -30.14 4.57
N THR A 76 -17.20 -31.16 3.85
CA THR A 76 -18.44 -31.94 4.02
C THR A 76 -18.81 -32.23 5.48
#